data_AF-A0AAN0SRK1-F1
#
_entry.id   AF-A0AAN0SRK1-F1
#
_cell.length_a   1.000
_cell.length_b   1.000
_cell.length_c   1.000
_cell.angle_alpha   90.00
_cell.angle_beta   90.00
_cell.angle_gamma   90.00
#
_symmetry.space_group_name_H-M   'P 1'
#
loop_
_entity.id
_entity.type
_entity.pdbx_description
1 polymer ?
#
loop_
_entity_poly.entity_id
_entity_poly.type
_entity_poly.pdbx_seq_one_letter_code
_entity_poly.pdbx_strand_id
1 'polypeptide(L)'
;MNNLGNLTYLLQIHQQCEFAIFSYGKMRKAAIINYPINGAKFWYYAQSMLNSAANISKFLWSFDDKDKYSEERKEIRKLLGVKNDSPLKNRKVRNCIEHYDERLLAWAKKIKENEVFTDACIGTESSYNEYSFTPFRYYTKDTNTIYYKKYTFKIDEMLNEIVMIKDKCLKILDGYGLKVNGDYMGSY
;
A
#
# COMPACT_ATOMS: atom_id res chain seq x y z
N MET A 1 26.12 -4.54 -2.17
CA MET A 1 25.86 -5.58 -1.14
C MET A 1 26.40 -6.92 -1.62
N ASN A 2 26.81 -7.81 -0.72
CA ASN A 2 27.19 -9.19 -1.08
C ASN A 2 25.94 -10.04 -1.39
N ASN A 3 26.14 -11.27 -1.90
CA ASN A 3 25.03 -12.15 -2.27
C ASN A 3 24.06 -12.42 -1.11
N LEU A 4 24.59 -12.76 0.08
CA LEU A 4 23.75 -13.03 1.25
C LEU A 4 22.93 -11.80 1.67
N GLY A 5 23.53 -10.61 1.63
CA GLY A 5 22.84 -9.34 1.91
C GLY A 5 21.71 -9.05 0.92
N ASN A 6 21.93 -9.32 -0.38
CA ASN A 6 20.87 -9.21 -1.38
C ASN A 6 19.71 -10.18 -1.07
N LEU A 7 20.00 -11.43 -0.72
CA LEU A 7 18.98 -12.43 -0.41
C LEU A 7 18.16 -12.04 0.83
N THR A 8 18.81 -11.55 1.89
CA THR A 8 18.11 -11.02 3.08
C THR A 8 17.18 -9.87 2.72
N TYR A 9 17.63 -8.96 1.85
CA TYR A 9 16.84 -7.82 1.42
C TYR A 9 15.61 -8.25 0.59
N LEU A 10 15.81 -9.18 -0.35
CA LEU A 10 14.74 -9.76 -1.17
C LEU A 10 13.71 -10.52 -0.32
N LEU A 11 14.14 -11.22 0.72
CA LEU A 11 13.25 -11.90 1.66
C LEU A 11 12.33 -10.92 2.40
N GLN A 12 12.87 -9.77 2.83
CA GLN A 12 12.06 -8.73 3.48
C GLN A 12 11.09 -8.04 2.52
N ILE A 13 11.51 -7.79 1.27
CA ILE A 13 10.61 -7.28 0.23
C ILE A 13 9.48 -8.28 -0.04
N HIS A 14 9.81 -9.56 -0.20
CA HIS A 14 8.84 -10.64 -0.37
C HIS A 14 7.83 -10.66 0.78
N GLN A 15 8.30 -10.59 2.02
CA GLN A 15 7.45 -10.58 3.22
C GLN A 15 6.43 -9.43 3.20
N GLN A 16 6.85 -8.22 2.82
CA GLN A 16 5.91 -7.11 2.71
C GLN A 16 4.92 -7.30 1.57
N CYS A 17 5.32 -7.95 0.47
CA CYS A 17 4.38 -8.27 -0.61
C CYS A 17 3.30 -9.24 -0.12
N GLU A 18 3.68 -10.28 0.61
CA GLU A 18 2.74 -11.22 1.24
C GLU A 18 1.77 -10.50 2.18
N PHE A 19 2.28 -9.64 3.08
CA PHE A 19 1.43 -8.86 3.98
C PHE A 19 0.42 -7.97 3.25
N ALA A 20 0.85 -7.31 2.16
CA ALA A 20 -0.04 -6.49 1.36
C ALA A 20 -1.14 -7.34 0.68
N ILE A 21 -0.77 -8.46 0.07
CA ILE A 21 -1.70 -9.36 -0.62
C ILE A 21 -2.70 -9.98 0.35
N PHE A 22 -2.23 -10.44 1.52
CA PHE A 22 -3.09 -10.97 2.59
C PHE A 22 -4.12 -9.94 3.02
N SER A 23 -3.63 -8.74 3.34
CA SER A 23 -4.45 -7.65 3.84
C SER A 23 -5.48 -7.22 2.80
N TYR A 24 -5.10 -7.15 1.52
CA TYR A 24 -6.06 -6.91 0.44
C TYR A 24 -7.16 -7.98 0.36
N GLY A 25 -6.80 -9.26 0.45
CA GLY A 25 -7.77 -10.35 0.46
C GLY A 25 -8.78 -10.23 1.60
N LYS A 26 -8.33 -9.89 2.82
CA LYS A 26 -9.20 -9.67 3.97
C LYS A 26 -10.00 -8.36 3.86
N MET A 27 -9.40 -7.30 3.30
CA MET A 27 -10.07 -6.02 2.99
C MET A 27 -11.25 -6.23 2.05
N ARG A 28 -11.07 -6.98 0.94
CA ARG A 28 -12.15 -7.30 0.00
C ARG A 28 -13.26 -8.13 0.64
N LYS A 29 -12.90 -9.16 1.42
CA LYS A 29 -13.87 -9.95 2.19
C LYS A 29 -14.70 -9.03 3.11
N ALA A 30 -14.07 -8.07 3.79
CA ALA A 30 -14.77 -7.11 4.65
C ALA A 30 -15.70 -6.15 3.89
N ALA A 31 -15.38 -5.80 2.64
CA ALA A 31 -16.20 -4.93 1.79
C ALA A 31 -17.45 -5.64 1.19
N ILE A 32 -17.43 -6.97 1.08
CA ILE A 32 -18.48 -7.76 0.41
C ILE A 32 -19.45 -8.43 1.40
N ILE A 33 -18.93 -8.94 2.53
CA ILE A 33 -19.63 -10.02 3.26
C ILE A 33 -20.70 -9.54 4.25
N ASN A 34 -20.72 -8.27 4.66
CA ASN A 34 -21.63 -7.81 5.73
C ASN A 34 -22.37 -6.54 5.35
N TYR A 35 -23.70 -6.56 5.47
CA TYR A 35 -24.52 -5.35 5.59
C TYR A 35 -25.02 -5.23 7.03
N PRO A 36 -24.75 -4.12 7.75
CA PRO A 36 -23.90 -3.00 7.33
C PRO A 36 -22.41 -3.41 7.26
N ILE A 37 -21.65 -2.74 6.37
CA ILE A 37 -20.21 -2.98 6.22
C ILE A 37 -19.52 -2.67 7.53
N ASN A 38 -18.72 -3.61 8.04
CA ASN A 38 -17.86 -3.36 9.18
C ASN A 38 -16.67 -2.48 8.71
N GLY A 39 -16.89 -1.16 8.73
CA GLY A 39 -15.90 -0.17 8.30
C GLY A 39 -14.59 -0.26 9.07
N ALA A 40 -14.64 -0.51 10.38
CA ALA A 40 -13.42 -0.67 11.19
C ALA A 40 -12.56 -1.84 10.70
N LYS A 41 -13.18 -3.00 10.42
CA LYS A 41 -12.49 -4.18 9.88
C LYS A 41 -11.93 -3.90 8.48
N PHE A 42 -12.71 -3.25 7.62
CA PHE A 42 -12.23 -2.86 6.29
C PHE A 42 -11.00 -1.97 6.38
N TRP A 43 -11.08 -0.86 7.13
CA TRP A 43 -10.01 0.14 7.20
C TRP A 43 -8.77 -0.37 7.93
N TYR A 44 -8.92 -1.28 8.89
CA TYR A 44 -7.78 -1.99 9.48
C TYR A 44 -6.97 -2.72 8.41
N TYR A 45 -7.62 -3.53 7.57
CA TYR A 45 -6.93 -4.26 6.51
C TYR A 45 -6.43 -3.34 5.38
N ALA A 46 -7.20 -2.32 5.02
CA ALA A 46 -6.76 -1.32 4.04
C ALA A 46 -5.49 -0.59 4.51
N GLN A 47 -5.44 -0.18 5.78
CA GLN A 47 -4.26 0.45 6.37
C GLN A 47 -3.07 -0.52 6.41
N SER A 48 -3.30 -1.79 6.77
CA SER A 48 -2.24 -2.80 6.76
C SER A 48 -1.66 -3.02 5.35
N MET A 49 -2.52 -3.13 4.34
CA MET A 49 -2.10 -3.25 2.94
C MET A 49 -1.27 -2.03 2.49
N LEU A 50 -1.76 -0.81 2.74
CA LEU A 50 -1.07 0.42 2.34
C LEU A 50 0.25 0.61 3.10
N ASN A 51 0.33 0.20 4.37
CA ASN A 51 1.59 0.18 5.14
C ASN A 51 2.62 -0.75 4.52
N SER A 52 2.23 -1.96 4.13
CA SER A 52 3.12 -2.89 3.46
C SER A 52 3.57 -2.36 2.09
N ALA A 53 2.66 -1.75 1.32
CA ALA A 53 3.01 -1.07 0.07
C ALA A 53 4.01 0.09 0.30
N ALA A 54 3.82 0.88 1.36
CA ALA A 54 4.74 1.93 1.78
C ALA A 54 6.12 1.38 2.16
N ASN A 55 6.19 0.22 2.83
CA ASN A 55 7.45 -0.43 3.15
C ASN A 55 8.16 -0.97 1.91
N ILE A 56 7.45 -1.62 0.98
CA ILE A 56 8.01 -2.02 -0.33
C ILE A 56 8.59 -0.79 -1.03
N SER A 57 7.85 0.32 -1.04
CA SER A 57 8.33 1.57 -1.60
C SER A 57 9.64 2.05 -0.98
N LYS A 58 9.72 2.03 0.37
CA LYS A 58 10.94 2.39 1.08
C LYS A 58 12.09 1.43 0.84
N PHE A 59 11.84 0.14 0.59
CA PHE A 59 12.91 -0.79 0.20
C PHE A 59 13.42 -0.46 -1.20
N LEU A 60 12.51 -0.16 -2.12
CA LEU A 60 12.85 0.01 -3.52
C LEU A 60 13.34 1.40 -3.86
N TRP A 61 12.92 2.47 -3.20
CA TRP A 61 13.29 3.85 -3.57
C TRP A 61 13.83 4.64 -2.38
N SER A 62 14.77 5.54 -2.66
CA SER A 62 15.05 6.66 -1.78
C SER A 62 14.14 7.84 -2.14
N PHE A 63 13.78 8.61 -1.11
CA PHE A 63 13.07 9.88 -1.24
C PHE A 63 13.84 11.04 -0.59
N ASP A 64 15.10 10.78 -0.21
CA ASP A 64 16.06 11.73 0.31
C ASP A 64 17.29 11.68 -0.59
N ASP A 65 17.66 12.83 -1.15
CA ASP A 65 18.82 12.96 -2.04
C ASP A 65 20.14 12.65 -1.32
N LYS A 66 20.12 12.61 0.03
CA LYS A 66 21.25 12.24 0.88
C LYS A 66 21.26 10.77 1.31
N ASP A 67 20.35 9.94 0.79
CA ASP A 67 20.32 8.51 1.14
C ASP A 67 21.57 7.80 0.58
N LYS A 68 22.46 7.43 1.50
CA LYS A 68 23.68 6.66 1.21
C LYS A 68 23.42 5.27 0.61
N TYR A 69 22.17 4.77 0.65
CA TYR A 69 21.80 3.47 0.09
C TYR A 69 21.07 3.57 -1.27
N SER A 70 21.06 4.75 -1.89
CA SER A 70 20.33 5.01 -3.14
C SER A 70 20.76 4.09 -4.30
N GLU A 71 22.05 3.81 -4.44
CA GLU A 71 22.58 2.89 -5.47
C GLU A 71 22.22 1.43 -5.17
N GLU A 72 22.31 0.95 -3.93
CA GLU A 72 21.88 -0.40 -3.56
C GLU A 72 20.41 -0.63 -3.89
N ARG A 73 19.54 0.34 -3.56
CA ARG A 73 18.11 0.27 -3.88
C ARG A 73 17.88 0.22 -5.40
N LYS A 74 18.67 0.96 -6.17
CA LYS A 74 18.59 0.96 -7.64
C LYS A 74 19.00 -0.38 -8.22
N GLU A 75 20.04 -1.01 -7.69
CA GLU A 75 20.43 -2.36 -8.09
C GLU A 75 19.37 -3.40 -7.71
N ILE A 76 18.74 -3.29 -6.54
CA ILE A 76 17.61 -4.15 -6.17
C ILE A 76 16.41 -3.97 -7.13
N ARG A 77 16.06 -2.73 -7.48
CA ARG A 77 15.00 -2.47 -8.49
C ARG A 77 15.34 -3.09 -9.84
N LYS A 78 16.59 -2.94 -10.28
CA LYS A 78 17.07 -3.52 -11.55
C LYS A 78 17.00 -5.04 -11.52
N LEU A 79 17.41 -5.66 -10.42
CA LEU A 79 17.34 -7.11 -10.21
C LEU A 79 15.89 -7.62 -10.26
N LEU A 80 14.94 -6.87 -9.70
CA LEU A 80 13.51 -7.21 -9.71
C LEU A 80 12.80 -6.80 -11.01
N GLY A 81 13.43 -6.00 -11.87
CA GLY A 81 12.82 -5.45 -13.08
C GLY A 81 11.76 -4.37 -12.81
N VAL A 82 11.81 -3.72 -11.63
CA VAL A 82 10.84 -2.68 -11.23
C VAL A 82 11.17 -1.37 -11.93
N LYS A 83 10.19 -0.81 -12.64
CA LYS A 83 10.35 0.41 -13.42
C LYS A 83 10.18 1.67 -12.56
N ASN A 84 10.63 2.80 -13.11
CA ASN A 84 10.57 4.10 -12.43
C ASN A 84 9.17 4.75 -12.43
N ASP A 85 8.26 4.27 -13.26
CA ASP A 85 6.84 4.66 -13.34
C ASP A 85 5.93 3.78 -12.46
N SER A 86 6.52 2.87 -11.68
CA SER A 86 5.81 2.00 -10.74
C SER A 86 4.87 2.80 -9.83
N PRO A 87 3.60 2.36 -9.64
CA PRO A 87 2.65 3.04 -8.76
C PRO A 87 3.13 3.08 -7.30
N LEU A 88 4.00 2.16 -6.89
CA LEU A 88 4.58 2.10 -5.55
C LEU A 88 5.65 3.17 -5.31
N LYS A 89 6.20 3.81 -6.35
CA LYS A 89 7.18 4.90 -6.19
C LYS A 89 6.54 6.16 -5.62
N ASN A 90 5.22 6.31 -5.69
CA ASN A 90 4.59 7.58 -5.36
C ASN A 90 4.68 7.89 -3.84
N ARG A 91 5.58 8.81 -3.48
CA ARG A 91 5.80 9.29 -2.10
C ARG A 91 4.52 9.78 -1.42
N LYS A 92 3.54 10.28 -2.19
CA LYS A 92 2.27 10.78 -1.63
C LYS A 92 1.48 9.66 -0.97
N VAL A 93 1.47 8.45 -1.56
CA VAL A 93 0.81 7.25 -1.00
C VAL A 93 1.37 6.95 0.38
N ARG A 94 2.69 6.76 0.44
CA ARG A 94 3.44 6.49 1.66
C ARG A 94 3.18 7.55 2.73
N ASN A 95 3.35 8.82 2.36
CA ASN A 95 3.21 9.92 3.32
C ASN A 95 1.76 10.10 3.82
N CYS A 96 0.74 9.60 3.11
CA CYS A 96 -0.65 9.66 3.62
C CYS A 96 -0.87 8.69 4.79
N ILE A 97 -0.07 7.65 4.89
CA ILE A 97 -0.19 6.64 5.94
C ILE A 97 0.79 6.93 7.08
N GLU A 98 2.05 7.24 6.76
CA GLU A 98 3.09 7.48 7.78
C GLU A 98 2.90 8.79 8.55
N HIS A 99 2.40 9.83 7.90
CA HIS A 99 2.17 11.16 8.50
C HIS A 99 0.67 11.43 8.63
N TYR A 100 -0.09 10.39 8.98
CA TYR A 100 -1.55 10.48 9.09
C TYR A 100 -1.97 11.54 10.11
N ASP A 101 -1.32 11.55 11.27
CA ASP A 101 -1.54 12.47 12.39
C ASP A 101 -1.27 13.93 11.98
N GLU A 102 -0.11 14.22 11.38
CA GLU A 102 0.24 15.57 10.92
C GLU A 102 -0.75 16.06 9.85
N ARG A 103 -1.15 15.19 8.92
CA ARG A 103 -2.15 15.51 7.88
C ARG A 103 -3.52 15.76 8.47
N LEU A 104 -3.92 14.98 9.47
CA LEU A 104 -5.18 15.13 10.17
C LEU A 104 -5.19 16.46 10.93
N LEU A 105 -4.14 16.79 11.67
CA LEU A 105 -4.00 18.07 12.36
C LEU A 105 -3.98 19.25 11.40
N ALA A 106 -3.25 19.15 10.29
CA ALA A 106 -3.20 20.20 9.27
C ALA A 106 -4.55 20.42 8.58
N TRP A 107 -5.36 19.36 8.45
CA TRP A 107 -6.72 19.47 7.96
C TRP A 107 -7.67 20.04 9.02
N ALA A 108 -7.61 19.54 10.26
CA ALA A 108 -8.43 19.99 11.38
C ALA A 108 -8.31 21.51 11.62
N LYS A 109 -7.09 22.07 11.49
CA LYS A 109 -6.84 23.52 11.57
C LYS A 109 -7.50 24.36 10.48
N LYS A 110 -7.99 23.74 9.40
CA LYS A 110 -8.57 24.42 8.22
C LYS A 110 -10.08 24.25 8.12
N ILE A 111 -10.66 23.31 8.89
CA ILE A 111 -12.11 23.10 8.92
C ILE A 111 -12.75 24.35 9.54
N LYS A 112 -13.78 24.89 8.88
CA LYS A 112 -14.58 26.00 9.40
C LYS A 112 -15.69 25.48 10.32
N GLU A 113 -16.16 26.29 11.25
CA GLU A 113 -17.19 25.90 12.23
C GLU A 113 -18.49 25.37 11.59
N ASN A 114 -18.82 25.82 10.38
CA ASN A 114 -20.01 25.42 9.65
C ASN A 114 -19.77 24.33 8.58
N GLU A 115 -18.57 23.77 8.49
CA GLU A 115 -18.25 22.69 7.54
C GLU A 115 -18.65 21.32 8.11
N VAL A 116 -19.41 20.55 7.33
CA VAL A 116 -19.66 19.13 7.62
C VAL A 116 -18.48 18.31 7.09
N PHE A 117 -18.02 17.34 7.87
CA PHE A 117 -16.96 16.42 7.44
C PHE A 117 -17.31 14.96 7.69
N THR A 118 -16.60 14.09 6.99
CA THR A 118 -16.68 12.63 7.15
C THR A 118 -15.31 12.00 6.88
N ASP A 119 -15.09 10.82 7.43
CA ASP A 119 -13.88 10.01 7.24
C ASP A 119 -14.26 8.53 7.12
N ALA A 120 -13.35 7.74 6.57
CA ALA A 120 -13.43 6.29 6.55
C ALA A 120 -14.74 5.77 5.91
N CYS A 121 -15.25 6.49 4.91
CA CYS A 121 -16.47 6.09 4.20
C CYS A 121 -16.19 5.03 3.15
N ILE A 122 -17.17 4.17 2.92
CA ILE A 122 -17.12 3.09 1.94
C ILE A 122 -18.39 3.18 1.09
N GLY A 123 -18.25 3.24 -0.23
CA GLY A 123 -19.40 3.30 -1.13
C GLY A 123 -18.98 3.15 -2.59
N THR A 124 -19.61 3.90 -3.50
CA THR A 124 -19.32 3.89 -4.94
C THR A 124 -18.70 5.21 -5.38
N GLU A 125 -18.16 5.25 -6.60
CA GLU A 125 -17.65 6.47 -7.21
C GLU A 125 -18.77 7.53 -7.36
N SER A 126 -20.00 7.11 -7.68
CA SER A 126 -21.18 8.01 -7.68
C SER A 126 -21.39 8.64 -6.31
N SER A 127 -21.46 7.82 -5.26
CA SER A 127 -21.65 8.32 -3.90
C SER A 127 -20.50 9.24 -3.44
N TYR A 128 -19.26 8.99 -3.88
CA TYR A 128 -18.14 9.88 -3.61
C TYR A 128 -18.32 11.25 -4.27
N ASN A 129 -18.76 11.28 -5.54
CA ASN A 129 -18.96 12.51 -6.31
C ASN A 129 -20.20 13.30 -5.87
N GLU A 130 -21.15 12.67 -5.20
CA GLU A 130 -22.34 13.32 -4.63
C GLU A 130 -22.05 14.11 -3.34
N TYR A 131 -20.91 13.89 -2.67
CA TYR A 131 -20.58 14.66 -1.49
C TYR A 131 -20.34 16.13 -1.83
N SER A 132 -21.02 17.02 -1.11
CA SER A 132 -20.78 18.46 -1.15
C SER A 132 -19.44 18.87 -0.53
N PHE A 133 -18.74 17.96 0.14
CA PHE A 133 -17.45 18.17 0.79
C PHE A 133 -16.52 16.96 0.57
N THR A 134 -15.21 17.17 0.47
CA THR A 134 -14.27 16.05 0.27
C THR A 134 -14.02 15.28 1.58
N PRO A 135 -14.42 13.99 1.69
CA PRO A 135 -14.10 13.14 2.83
C PRO A 135 -12.60 13.10 3.13
N PHE A 136 -12.22 12.88 4.39
CA PHE A 136 -10.80 12.72 4.71
C PHE A 136 -10.21 11.49 4.04
N ARG A 137 -10.91 10.35 4.18
CA ARG A 137 -10.69 9.13 3.39
C ARG A 137 -12.01 8.55 2.89
N TYR A 138 -11.96 7.97 1.71
CA TYR A 138 -13.10 7.28 1.09
C TYR A 138 -12.61 6.07 0.30
N TYR A 139 -13.35 4.97 0.32
CA TYR A 139 -13.12 3.83 -0.55
C TYR A 139 -14.30 3.61 -1.50
N THR A 140 -14.02 3.53 -2.79
CA THR A 140 -15.00 3.20 -3.83
C THR A 140 -14.85 1.72 -4.22
N LYS A 141 -15.91 0.95 -4.00
CA LYS A 141 -15.92 -0.51 -4.20
C LYS A 141 -16.00 -0.93 -5.67
N ASP A 142 -16.55 -0.07 -6.51
CA ASP A 142 -16.78 -0.26 -7.94
C ASP A 142 -15.52 -0.02 -8.78
N THR A 143 -14.71 0.96 -8.40
CA THR A 143 -13.40 1.21 -9.06
C THR A 143 -12.21 0.69 -8.27
N ASN A 144 -12.46 0.13 -7.09
CA ASN A 144 -11.44 -0.32 -6.14
C ASN A 144 -10.38 0.75 -5.86
N THR A 145 -10.84 1.95 -5.51
CA THR A 145 -9.98 3.13 -5.32
C THR A 145 -10.09 3.65 -3.89
N ILE A 146 -8.95 3.97 -3.27
CA ILE A 146 -8.91 4.74 -2.03
C ILE A 146 -8.59 6.19 -2.35
N TYR A 147 -9.48 7.08 -1.91
CA TYR A 147 -9.27 8.52 -1.89
C TYR A 147 -8.78 8.94 -0.51
N TYR A 148 -7.74 9.76 -0.49
CA TYR A 148 -7.24 10.45 0.69
C TYR A 148 -7.14 11.94 0.38
N LYS A 149 -8.18 12.69 0.74
CA LYS A 149 -8.40 14.06 0.25
C LYS A 149 -8.22 14.14 -1.28
N LYS A 150 -7.17 14.82 -1.75
CA LYS A 150 -6.83 15.01 -3.17
C LYS A 150 -5.96 13.90 -3.77
N TYR A 151 -5.58 12.91 -2.96
CA TYR A 151 -4.75 11.79 -3.42
C TYR A 151 -5.65 10.61 -3.73
N THR A 152 -5.28 9.88 -4.78
CA THR A 152 -6.04 8.75 -5.29
C THR A 152 -5.11 7.57 -5.42
N PHE A 153 -5.54 6.43 -4.88
CA PHE A 153 -4.80 5.18 -4.86
C PHE A 153 -5.63 4.10 -5.53
N LYS A 154 -5.27 3.78 -6.77
CA LYS A 154 -5.88 2.68 -7.51
C LYS A 154 -5.30 1.37 -7.02
N ILE A 155 -6.09 0.63 -6.26
CA ILE A 155 -5.60 -0.53 -5.52
C ILE A 155 -5.18 -1.66 -6.45
N ASP A 156 -5.88 -1.85 -7.57
CA ASP A 156 -5.54 -2.90 -8.54
C ASP A 156 -4.18 -2.65 -9.21
N GLU A 157 -3.87 -1.40 -9.58
CA GLU A 157 -2.55 -1.04 -10.16
C GLU A 157 -1.42 -1.32 -9.16
N MET A 158 -1.61 -0.96 -7.89
CA MET A 158 -0.64 -1.24 -6.83
C MET A 158 -0.50 -2.74 -6.59
N LEU A 159 -1.60 -3.49 -6.55
CA LEU A 159 -1.58 -4.92 -6.28
C LEU A 159 -0.90 -5.70 -7.39
N ASN A 160 -1.16 -5.36 -8.66
CA ASN A 160 -0.49 -5.98 -9.81
C ASN A 160 1.03 -5.83 -9.71
N GLU A 161 1.50 -4.62 -9.37
CA GLU A 161 2.92 -4.36 -9.16
C GLU A 161 3.49 -5.18 -7.99
N ILE A 162 2.77 -5.25 -6.86
CA ILE A 162 3.18 -6.04 -5.68
C ILE A 162 3.28 -7.53 -6.00
N VAL A 163 2.32 -8.09 -6.75
CA VAL A 163 2.35 -9.50 -7.16
C VAL A 163 3.54 -9.78 -8.08
N MET A 164 3.81 -8.89 -9.06
CA MET A 164 4.99 -9.04 -9.91
C MET A 164 6.29 -9.01 -9.10
N ILE A 165 6.42 -8.09 -8.14
CA ILE A 165 7.60 -7.99 -7.27
C ILE A 165 7.76 -9.26 -6.44
N LYS A 166 6.67 -9.75 -5.84
CA LYS A 166 6.64 -10.97 -5.03
C LYS A 166 7.17 -12.18 -5.83
N ASP A 167 6.63 -12.40 -7.02
CA ASP A 167 7.01 -13.54 -7.86
C ASP A 167 8.46 -13.46 -8.32
N LYS A 168 8.96 -12.24 -8.58
CA LYS A 168 10.39 -12.01 -8.91
C LYS A 168 11.30 -12.30 -7.72
N CYS A 169 10.95 -11.83 -6.52
CA CYS A 169 11.68 -12.18 -5.30
C CYS A 169 11.74 -13.70 -5.14
N LEU A 170 10.60 -14.38 -5.23
CA LEU A 170 10.51 -15.83 -5.02
C LEU A 170 11.36 -16.60 -6.04
N LYS A 171 11.25 -16.26 -7.33
CA LYS A 171 12.07 -16.87 -8.40
C LYS A 171 13.57 -16.73 -8.13
N ILE A 172 14.02 -15.57 -7.66
CA ILE A 172 15.43 -15.35 -7.36
C ILE A 172 15.83 -16.17 -6.14
N LEU A 173 15.08 -16.10 -5.04
CA LEU A 173 15.36 -16.82 -3.80
C LEU A 173 15.43 -18.35 -4.03
N ASP A 174 14.47 -18.90 -4.79
CA ASP A 174 14.45 -20.31 -5.19
C ASP A 174 15.67 -20.70 -6.03
N GLY A 175 16.11 -19.81 -6.93
CA GLY A 175 17.33 -20.02 -7.73
C GLY A 175 18.61 -20.12 -6.90
N TYR A 176 18.60 -19.60 -5.66
CA TYR A 176 19.69 -19.75 -4.68
C TYR A 176 19.42 -20.87 -3.66
N GLY A 177 18.38 -21.68 -3.85
CA GLY A 177 18.02 -22.78 -2.96
C GLY A 177 17.33 -22.38 -1.66
N LEU A 178 16.94 -21.09 -1.52
CA LEU A 178 16.19 -20.61 -0.36
C LEU A 178 14.69 -20.87 -0.58
N LYS A 179 14.18 -21.92 0.06
CA LYS A 179 12.73 -22.20 0.08
C LYS A 179 12.04 -21.22 1.02
N VAL A 180 11.25 -20.31 0.48
CA VAL A 180 10.33 -19.50 1.29
C VAL A 180 9.13 -20.39 1.61
N ASN A 181 8.92 -20.73 2.89
CA ASN A 181 7.81 -21.58 3.30
C ASN A 181 6.47 -20.98 2.85
N GLY A 182 5.68 -21.76 2.10
CA GLY A 182 4.31 -21.38 1.70
C GLY A 182 3.36 -21.19 2.89
N ASP A 183 3.74 -21.69 4.07
CA ASP A 183 2.98 -21.58 5.32
C ASP A 183 3.00 -20.19 5.95
N TYR A 184 3.79 -19.23 5.42
CA TYR A 184 3.79 -17.85 5.92
C TYR A 184 2.40 -17.20 5.94
N MET A 185 1.48 -17.74 5.14
CA MET A 185 0.12 -17.24 5.01
C MET A 185 -0.93 -18.06 5.73
N GLY A 186 -0.69 -19.33 6.10
CA GLY A 186 -1.73 -20.24 6.60
C GLY A 186 -2.94 -20.40 5.64
N SER A 187 -3.54 -21.57 5.58
CA SER A 187 -4.84 -21.72 4.90
C SER A 187 -5.93 -20.98 5.71
N TYR A 188 -6.32 -19.76 5.30
CA TYR A 188 -7.39 -18.95 5.96
C TYR A 188 -8.55 -18.48 5.05
#